data_AF-A0A518GUI1-F1
#
_entry.id   AF-A0A518GUI1-F1
#
_cell.length_a   1.000
_cell.length_b   1.000
_cell.length_c   1.000
_cell.angle_alpha   90.00
_cell.angle_beta   90.00
_cell.angle_gamma   90.00
#
_symmetry.space_group_name_H-M   'P 1'
#
loop_
_entity.id
_entity.type
_entity.pdbx_description
1 polymer ?
#
loop_
_entity_poly.entity_id
_entity_poly.type
_entity_poly.pdbx_seq_one_letter_code
_entity_poly.pdbx_strand_id
1 'polypeptide(L)'
;MPENDYRLILFDQPDDPQALRELFRGVMGLHPTEAMQWVKRAPGILPWPLAEGEVRELLDALYEQGIAAEARRVDTVPKLVPPRSVHRAAVKEDGLSVGGLRGEPAHWVPWAKLELIHGARIAAEDEFRDPRAPGWSGTLAAGLNAMILRGPRASRARRASRVVKEPTTELHLVRQDPLIAFRVVADQMNYSDLGDRLKPSAAENFPVFLADILGRVGGRAHVTDSARALLDPADDREPTTYPNSQAMLDATTLRLLWAWYRRDREVGGAEQA
;
A
#
# COMPACT_ATOMS: atom_id res chain seq x y z
N MET A 1 -6.01 35.56 9.47
CA MET A 1 -5.75 34.18 9.94
C MET A 1 -4.67 33.62 9.04
N PRO A 2 -3.57 33.06 9.55
CA PRO A 2 -2.63 32.37 8.68
C PRO A 2 -3.40 31.27 7.92
N GLU A 3 -3.23 31.23 6.61
CA GLU A 3 -3.85 30.18 5.79
C GLU A 3 -3.07 28.88 6.04
N ASN A 4 -3.71 27.96 6.73
CA ASN A 4 -3.18 26.63 6.97
C ASN A 4 -3.35 25.82 5.68
N ASP A 5 -2.39 26.03 4.78
CA ASP A 5 -2.46 25.59 3.39
C ASP A 5 -1.47 24.50 3.05
N TYR A 6 -0.58 24.10 3.97
CA TYR A 6 0.52 23.19 3.67
C TYR A 6 0.44 21.86 4.45
N ARG A 7 0.84 20.79 3.79
CA ARG A 7 1.04 19.45 4.36
C ARG A 7 2.53 19.19 4.42
N LEU A 8 3.02 18.85 5.61
CA LEU A 8 4.38 18.35 5.79
C LEU A 8 4.43 16.85 5.48
N ILE A 9 5.43 16.44 4.71
CA ILE A 9 5.68 15.06 4.31
C ILE A 9 7.09 14.69 4.78
N LEU A 10 7.20 13.58 5.52
CA LEU A 10 8.46 12.97 5.94
C LEU A 10 8.71 11.74 5.09
N PHE A 11 9.85 11.69 4.40
CA PHE A 11 10.21 10.57 3.53
C PHE A 11 11.06 9.52 4.24
N ASP A 12 11.79 9.93 5.27
CA ASP A 12 12.67 9.06 6.04
C ASP A 12 12.20 8.88 7.48
N GLN A 13 12.64 7.78 8.08
CA GLN A 13 12.48 7.54 9.50
C GLN A 13 13.50 8.39 10.27
N PRO A 14 13.10 9.10 11.34
CA PRO A 14 14.04 9.90 12.12
C PRO A 14 15.01 9.01 12.90
N ASP A 15 16.30 9.35 12.85
CA ASP A 15 17.34 8.70 13.64
C ASP A 15 17.20 8.99 15.14
N ASP A 16 16.77 10.20 15.50
CA ASP A 16 16.41 10.60 16.86
C ASP A 16 14.91 10.93 16.98
N PRO A 17 14.07 9.94 17.33
CA PRO A 17 12.65 10.13 17.58
C PRO A 17 12.32 11.16 18.68
N GLN A 18 13.21 11.38 19.66
CA GLN A 18 12.95 12.32 20.74
C GLN A 18 13.21 13.76 20.30
N ALA A 19 14.27 13.99 19.52
CA ALA A 19 14.52 15.30 18.92
C ALA A 19 13.34 15.74 18.04
N LEU A 20 12.85 14.85 17.16
CA LEU A 20 11.68 15.15 16.34
C LEU A 20 10.41 15.40 17.17
N ARG A 21 10.23 14.68 18.29
CA ARG A 21 9.12 14.91 19.21
C ARG A 21 9.19 16.32 19.80
N GLU A 22 10.34 16.75 20.30
CA GLU A 22 10.48 18.08 20.89
C GLU A 22 10.31 19.19 19.84
N LEU A 23 10.77 18.96 18.60
CA LEU A 23 10.53 19.86 17.48
C LEU A 23 9.02 20.05 17.22
N PHE A 24 8.26 18.96 17.11
CA PHE A 24 6.80 19.02 16.92
C PHE A 24 6.08 19.70 18.10
N ARG A 25 6.55 19.50 19.32
CA ARG A 25 6.00 20.20 20.49
C ARG A 25 6.28 21.70 20.45
N GLY A 26 7.50 22.08 20.09
CA GLY A 26 7.94 23.47 20.05
C GLY A 26 7.20 24.28 18.98
N VAL A 27 7.14 23.77 17.75
CA VAL A 27 6.58 24.51 16.62
C VAL A 27 5.05 24.41 16.58
N MET A 28 4.50 23.20 16.71
CA MET A 28 3.06 22.98 16.54
C MET A 28 2.26 23.03 17.85
N GLY A 29 2.92 23.15 19.00
CA GLY A 29 2.27 23.12 20.31
C GLY A 29 1.59 21.78 20.65
N LEU A 30 1.98 20.68 20.00
CA LEU A 30 1.37 19.37 20.23
C LEU A 30 1.64 18.84 21.65
N HIS A 31 0.70 18.05 22.17
CA HIS A 31 0.94 17.30 23.39
C HIS A 31 2.04 16.23 23.16
N PRO A 32 2.97 15.98 24.12
CA PRO A 32 4.08 15.05 23.92
C PRO A 32 3.67 13.66 23.42
N THR A 33 2.55 13.13 23.92
CA THR A 33 2.02 11.83 23.50
C THR A 33 1.58 11.84 22.04
N GLU A 34 0.94 12.92 21.59
CA GLU A 34 0.48 13.06 20.20
C GLU A 34 1.68 13.22 19.27
N ALA A 35 2.63 14.09 19.62
CA ALA A 35 3.87 14.25 18.87
C ALA A 35 4.60 12.91 18.68
N MET A 36 4.75 12.11 19.75
CA MET A 36 5.38 10.79 19.68
C MET A 36 4.56 9.78 18.86
N GLN A 37 3.23 9.83 18.87
CA GLN A 37 2.41 9.00 17.99
C GLN A 37 2.68 9.29 16.51
N TRP A 38 2.95 10.56 16.16
CA TRP A 38 3.30 10.94 14.78
C TRP A 38 4.72 10.57 14.41
N VAL A 39 5.67 10.78 15.31
CA VAL A 39 7.04 10.30 15.10
C VAL A 39 7.07 8.80 14.79
N LYS A 40 6.27 7.99 15.50
CA LYS A 40 6.14 6.54 15.23
C LYS A 40 5.48 6.18 13.90
N ARG A 41 4.75 7.12 13.29
CA ARG A 41 4.13 6.95 11.97
C ARG A 41 5.04 7.43 10.83
N ALA A 42 6.19 8.04 11.14
CA ALA A 42 7.17 8.41 10.13
C ALA A 42 7.84 7.14 9.56
N PRO A 43 8.10 7.10 8.24
CA PRO A 43 7.81 8.14 7.25
C PRO A 43 6.32 8.23 6.90
N GLY A 44 5.82 9.44 6.58
CA GLY A 44 4.40 9.66 6.36
C GLY A 44 4.01 11.12 6.13
N ILE A 45 2.72 11.35 5.87
CA ILE A 45 2.13 12.68 5.65
C ILE A 45 1.47 13.14 6.94
N LEU A 46 1.81 14.33 7.42
CA LEU A 46 1.18 14.93 8.58
C LEU A 46 -0.29 15.27 8.25
N PRO A 47 -1.28 14.90 9.09
CA PRO A 47 -2.68 15.04 8.72
C PRO A 47 -3.20 16.47 8.81
N TRP A 48 -2.56 17.32 9.62
CA TRP A 48 -3.00 18.68 9.86
C TRP A 48 -2.31 19.64 8.92
N PRO A 49 -3.05 20.65 8.44
CA PRO A 49 -2.43 21.66 7.61
C PRO A 49 -1.73 22.65 8.52
N LEU A 50 -0.58 23.11 8.06
CA LEU A 50 0.30 24.01 8.79
C LEU A 50 0.35 25.35 8.07
N ALA A 51 0.56 26.41 8.84
CA ALA A 51 0.87 27.72 8.30
C ALA A 51 2.26 27.71 7.65
N GLU A 52 2.48 28.60 6.67
CA GLU A 52 3.77 28.69 5.96
C GLU A 52 4.96 28.89 6.90
N GLY A 53 4.79 29.70 7.96
CA GLY A 53 5.84 29.94 8.96
C GLY A 53 6.22 28.67 9.74
N GLU A 54 5.22 27.94 10.24
CA GLU A 54 5.42 26.68 10.97
C GLU A 54 6.11 25.64 10.08
N VAL A 55 5.68 25.53 8.82
CA VAL A 55 6.29 24.62 7.86
C VAL A 55 7.74 24.95 7.57
N ARG A 56 8.07 26.22 7.37
CA ARG A 56 9.44 26.65 7.09
C ARG A 56 10.35 26.28 8.25
N GLU A 57 9.94 26.62 9.48
CA GLU A 57 10.68 26.28 10.69
C GLU A 57 10.89 24.77 10.85
N LEU A 58 9.84 23.96 10.60
CA LEU A 58 9.95 22.51 10.64
C LEU A 58 10.90 21.97 9.56
N LEU A 59 10.80 22.45 8.31
CA LEU A 59 11.65 21.99 7.22
C LEU A 59 13.12 22.32 7.47
N ASP A 60 13.43 23.53 7.91
CA ASP A 60 14.80 23.94 8.22
C ASP A 60 15.40 23.02 9.30
N ALA A 61 14.67 22.78 10.40
CA ALA A 61 15.11 21.91 11.48
C ALA A 61 15.21 20.42 11.08
N LEU A 62 14.37 19.95 10.15
CA LEU A 62 14.43 18.59 9.61
C LEU A 62 15.66 18.40 8.71
N TYR A 63 15.97 19.40 7.88
CA TYR A 63 17.15 19.37 7.02
C TYR A 63 18.45 19.46 7.80
N GLU A 64 18.50 20.25 8.88
CA GLU A 64 19.64 20.26 9.81
C GLU A 64 19.91 18.88 10.43
N GLN A 65 18.85 18.09 10.64
CA GLN A 65 18.92 16.71 11.13
C GLN A 65 19.16 15.68 10.01
N GLY A 66 19.28 16.11 8.74
CA GLY A 66 19.48 15.23 7.60
C GLY A 66 18.25 14.40 7.21
N ILE A 67 17.05 14.76 7.69
CA ILE A 67 15.81 14.03 7.40
C ILE A 67 15.22 14.57 6.09
N ALA A 68 15.01 13.69 5.10
CA ALA A 68 14.33 14.09 3.87
C ALA A 68 12.85 14.40 4.13
N ALA A 69 12.47 15.63 3.84
CA ALA A 69 11.12 16.13 4.02
C ALA A 69 10.74 17.11 2.91
N GLU A 70 9.43 17.33 2.73
CA GLU A 70 8.88 18.32 1.81
C GLU A 70 7.60 18.90 2.41
N ALA A 71 7.29 20.15 2.04
CA ALA A 71 5.96 20.68 2.25
C ALA A 71 5.28 21.02 0.93
N ARG A 72 4.03 20.61 0.82
CA ARG A 72 3.19 20.84 -0.36
C ARG A 72 1.90 21.51 0.03
N ARG A 73 1.33 22.32 -0.86
CA ARG A 73 -0.01 22.86 -0.65
C ARG A 73 -1.02 21.72 -0.60
N VAL A 74 -2.03 21.83 0.27
CA VAL A 74 -3.05 20.80 0.53
C VAL A 74 -3.77 20.37 -0.76
N ASP A 75 -3.99 21.30 -1.69
CA ASP A 75 -4.63 21.06 -3.00
C ASP A 75 -3.72 20.33 -4.00
N THR A 76 -2.40 20.37 -3.80
CA THR A 76 -1.40 19.70 -4.65
C THR A 76 -1.02 18.30 -4.17
N VAL A 77 -1.42 17.90 -2.95
CA VAL A 77 -1.19 16.54 -2.46
C VAL A 77 -2.05 15.55 -3.24
N PRO A 78 -1.47 14.48 -3.81
CA PRO A 78 -2.18 13.55 -4.67
C PRO A 78 -3.28 12.81 -3.91
N LYS A 79 -4.48 12.77 -4.49
CA LYS A 79 -5.63 12.01 -3.97
C LYS A 79 -5.81 10.74 -4.78
N LEU A 80 -5.30 9.62 -4.27
CA LEU A 80 -5.35 8.32 -4.95
C LEU A 80 -6.60 7.48 -4.61
N VAL A 81 -7.47 7.98 -3.73
CA VAL A 81 -8.63 7.24 -3.18
C VAL A 81 -9.94 7.60 -3.92
N PRO A 82 -10.80 6.61 -4.24
CA PRO A 82 -10.52 5.18 -4.27
C PRO A 82 -9.78 4.79 -5.57
N PRO A 83 -8.82 3.86 -5.53
CA PRO A 83 -8.19 3.38 -6.75
C PRO A 83 -9.18 2.56 -7.58
N ARG A 84 -9.08 2.64 -8.90
CA ARG A 84 -9.97 1.93 -9.83
C ARG A 84 -9.57 0.47 -9.94
N SER A 85 -10.47 -0.44 -9.56
CA SER A 85 -10.23 -1.89 -9.67
C SER A 85 -10.09 -2.35 -11.11
N VAL A 86 -9.04 -3.11 -11.37
CA VAL A 86 -8.71 -3.70 -12.67
C VAL A 86 -9.08 -5.18 -12.66
N HIS A 87 -9.96 -5.56 -13.59
CA HIS A 87 -10.35 -6.96 -13.76
C HIS A 87 -9.82 -7.56 -15.06
N ARG A 88 -9.45 -6.72 -16.03
CA ARG A 88 -8.82 -7.14 -17.28
C ARG A 88 -7.78 -6.10 -17.67
N ALA A 89 -6.63 -6.53 -18.17
CA ALA A 89 -5.67 -5.61 -18.74
C ALA A 89 -4.94 -6.23 -19.93
N ALA A 90 -4.77 -5.44 -20.98
CA ALA A 90 -4.00 -5.82 -22.16
C ALA A 90 -2.80 -4.88 -22.31
N VAL A 91 -1.60 -5.45 -22.26
CA VAL A 91 -0.34 -4.75 -22.50
C VAL A 91 -0.17 -4.56 -24.00
N LYS A 92 -0.24 -3.32 -24.48
CA LYS A 92 -0.03 -2.97 -25.89
C LYS A 92 1.30 -2.25 -26.08
N GLU A 93 1.65 -1.98 -27.33
CA GLU A 93 2.89 -1.30 -27.68
C GLU A 93 2.99 0.10 -27.07
N ASP A 94 1.95 0.92 -27.24
CA ASP A 94 1.95 2.34 -26.82
C ASP A 94 1.35 2.60 -25.43
N GLY A 95 0.74 1.58 -24.82
CA GLY A 95 0.11 1.74 -23.51
C GLY A 95 -0.57 0.49 -22.97
N LEU A 96 -1.17 0.65 -21.80
CA LEU A 96 -1.98 -0.36 -21.12
C LEU A 96 -3.46 -0.07 -21.34
N SER A 97 -4.20 -1.06 -21.80
CA SER A 97 -5.67 -1.02 -21.85
C SER A 97 -6.22 -1.71 -20.61
N VAL A 98 -6.95 -0.98 -19.76
CA VAL A 98 -7.44 -1.44 -18.46
C VAL A 98 -8.96 -1.50 -18.45
N GLY A 99 -9.55 -2.64 -18.09
CA GLY A 99 -11.00 -2.86 -18.04
C GLY A 99 -11.50 -3.23 -16.64
N GLY A 100 -12.68 -2.71 -16.29
CA GLY A 100 -13.42 -3.08 -15.08
C GLY A 100 -14.25 -4.37 -15.26
N LEU A 101 -14.92 -4.80 -14.18
CA LEU A 101 -15.66 -6.08 -14.15
C LEU A 101 -16.86 -6.12 -15.12
N ARG A 102 -17.52 -4.98 -15.31
CA ARG A 102 -18.82 -4.89 -16.00
C ARG A 102 -18.73 -4.55 -17.49
N GLY A 103 -17.56 -4.74 -18.10
CA GLY A 103 -17.35 -4.36 -19.51
C GLY A 103 -17.40 -2.84 -19.75
N GLU A 104 -17.09 -2.06 -18.72
CA GLU A 104 -16.94 -0.60 -18.82
C GLU A 104 -15.90 -0.25 -19.91
N PRO A 105 -16.00 0.95 -20.53
CA PRO A 105 -15.03 1.39 -21.52
C PRO A 105 -13.62 1.28 -20.96
N ALA A 106 -12.74 0.59 -21.69
CA ALA A 106 -11.37 0.39 -21.25
C ALA A 106 -10.66 1.73 -21.07
N HIS A 107 -10.02 1.93 -19.93
CA HIS A 107 -9.11 3.03 -19.71
C HIS A 107 -7.83 2.80 -20.48
N TRP A 108 -7.48 3.77 -21.32
CA TRP A 108 -6.18 3.81 -21.96
C TRP A 108 -5.16 4.53 -21.04
N VAL A 109 -4.04 3.86 -20.79
CA VAL A 109 -2.91 4.38 -20.01
C VAL A 109 -1.67 4.38 -20.91
N PRO A 110 -1.35 5.50 -21.57
CA PRO A 110 -0.10 5.62 -22.33
C PRO A 110 1.10 5.33 -21.42
N TRP A 111 2.12 4.62 -21.92
CA TRP A 111 3.31 4.33 -21.10
C TRP A 111 4.03 5.60 -20.64
N ALA A 112 4.02 6.65 -21.45
CA ALA A 112 4.56 7.96 -21.12
C ALA A 112 3.82 8.68 -19.98
N LYS A 113 2.59 8.25 -19.66
CA LYS A 113 1.77 8.81 -18.60
C LYS A 113 1.73 7.92 -17.36
N LEU A 114 2.43 6.78 -17.36
CA LEU A 114 2.54 5.94 -16.17
C LEU A 114 3.65 6.52 -15.27
N GLU A 115 3.28 6.92 -14.06
CA GLU A 115 4.16 7.65 -13.15
C GLU A 115 4.76 6.73 -12.08
N LEU A 116 3.94 5.82 -11.52
CA LEU A 116 4.35 4.90 -10.46
C LEU A 116 3.81 3.49 -10.72
N ILE A 117 4.66 2.49 -10.47
CA ILE A 117 4.33 1.07 -10.39
C ILE A 117 4.73 0.59 -8.99
N HIS A 118 3.74 0.33 -8.14
CA HIS A 118 3.96 -0.10 -6.77
C HIS A 118 3.26 -1.44 -6.52
N GLY A 119 4.04 -2.51 -6.37
CA GLY A 119 3.56 -3.85 -6.07
C GLY A 119 3.96 -4.29 -4.68
N ALA A 120 3.07 -5.01 -4.00
CA ALA A 120 3.31 -5.56 -2.66
C ALA A 120 2.37 -6.73 -2.35
N ARG A 121 2.55 -7.33 -1.17
CA ARG A 121 1.64 -8.33 -0.61
C ARG A 121 0.74 -7.70 0.44
N ILE A 122 -0.50 -8.14 0.53
CA ILE A 122 -1.44 -7.82 1.59
C ILE A 122 -1.53 -9.04 2.50
N ALA A 123 -1.25 -8.84 3.79
CA ALA A 123 -1.40 -9.87 4.81
C ALA A 123 -2.85 -10.36 4.80
N ALA A 124 -3.03 -11.68 4.78
CA ALA A 124 -4.36 -12.22 4.93
C ALA A 124 -4.79 -12.11 6.40
N GLU A 125 -6.01 -11.63 6.65
CA GLU A 125 -6.60 -11.74 7.97
C GLU A 125 -6.86 -13.23 8.26
N ASP A 126 -6.40 -13.72 9.42
CA ASP A 126 -6.59 -15.10 9.84
C ASP A 126 -8.11 -15.41 9.95
N GLU A 127 -8.61 -16.35 9.14
CA GLU A 127 -9.96 -16.88 9.32
C GLU A 127 -9.98 -17.88 10.48
N PHE A 128 -10.76 -17.57 11.51
CA PHE A 128 -11.10 -18.54 12.55
C PHE A 128 -12.32 -19.34 12.10
N ARG A 129 -12.10 -20.53 11.52
CA ARG A 129 -13.20 -21.50 11.32
C ARG A 129 -13.58 -22.12 12.65
N ASP A 130 -14.78 -21.79 13.13
CA ASP A 130 -15.38 -22.49 14.26
C ASP A 130 -15.71 -23.93 13.80
N PRO A 131 -15.13 -24.98 14.41
CA PRO A 131 -15.29 -26.34 13.94
C PRO A 131 -16.66 -26.82 14.39
N ARG A 132 -17.71 -26.50 13.62
CA ARG A 132 -19.11 -26.91 13.85
C ARG A 132 -19.50 -26.86 15.33
N ALA A 133 -19.97 -25.71 15.81
CA ALA A 133 -20.74 -25.69 17.05
C ALA A 133 -21.76 -26.85 17.01
N PRO A 134 -21.77 -27.78 17.98
CA PRO A 134 -22.73 -28.87 17.96
C PRO A 134 -24.13 -28.26 17.93
N GLY A 135 -24.96 -28.71 16.99
CA GLY A 135 -26.36 -28.29 16.94
C GLY A 135 -26.99 -28.49 18.31
N TRP A 136 -27.91 -27.61 18.70
CA TRP A 136 -28.56 -27.58 20.01
C TRP A 136 -29.06 -28.96 20.50
N SER A 137 -29.44 -29.85 19.58
CA SER A 137 -29.80 -31.25 19.85
C SER A 137 -28.66 -32.10 20.42
N GLY A 138 -27.43 -31.90 19.94
CA GLY A 138 -26.22 -32.59 20.43
C GLY A 138 -25.81 -32.13 21.82
N THR A 139 -26.04 -30.86 22.16
CA THR A 139 -25.74 -30.29 23.49
C THR A 139 -26.68 -30.83 24.57
N LEU A 140 -27.97 -31.03 24.24
CA LEU A 140 -28.95 -31.65 25.15
C LEU A 140 -28.67 -33.14 25.38
N ALA A 141 -28.33 -33.88 24.31
CA ALA A 141 -27.99 -35.29 24.41
C ALA A 141 -26.70 -35.53 25.23
N ALA A 142 -25.69 -34.67 25.06
CA ALA A 142 -24.47 -34.72 25.87
C ALA A 142 -24.72 -34.37 27.35
N GLY A 143 -25.62 -33.42 27.62
CA GLY A 143 -26.01 -33.02 28.98
C GLY A 143 -26.76 -34.13 29.74
N LEU A 144 -27.69 -34.83 29.08
CA LEU A 144 -28.42 -35.96 29.66
C LEU A 144 -27.51 -37.17 29.92
N ASN A 145 -26.62 -37.50 28.98
CA ASN A 145 -25.66 -38.59 29.15
C ASN A 145 -24.62 -38.32 30.25
N ALA A 146 -24.22 -37.07 30.46
CA ALA A 146 -23.29 -36.68 31.53
C ALA A 146 -23.91 -36.82 32.94
N MET A 147 -25.23 -36.66 33.08
CA MET A 147 -25.92 -36.82 34.37
C MET A 147 -26.21 -38.28 34.73
N ILE A 148 -26.46 -39.14 33.75
CA ILE A 148 -26.88 -40.54 34.00
C ILE A 148 -25.69 -41.48 34.18
N LEU A 149 -24.57 -41.28 33.47
CA LEU A 149 -23.53 -42.33 33.37
C LEU A 149 -22.23 -42.10 34.15
N ARG A 150 -22.00 -40.97 34.84
CA ARG A 150 -20.67 -40.63 35.43
C ARG A 150 -19.49 -40.98 34.47
N GLY A 151 -19.74 -40.91 33.16
CA GLY A 151 -18.81 -41.25 32.10
C GLY A 151 -17.88 -40.07 31.77
N PRO A 152 -16.80 -40.30 31.01
CA PRO A 152 -15.70 -39.36 30.89
C PRO A 152 -16.16 -38.00 30.36
N ARG A 153 -15.61 -36.94 30.95
CA ARG A 153 -15.87 -35.54 30.58
C ARG A 153 -15.82 -35.40 29.05
N ALA A 154 -16.79 -34.67 28.50
CA ALA A 154 -16.86 -34.33 27.09
C ALA A 154 -15.47 -33.90 26.59
N SER A 155 -15.01 -34.51 25.50
CA SER A 155 -13.75 -34.15 24.86
C SER A 155 -13.73 -32.65 24.65
N ARG A 156 -12.69 -31.97 25.17
CA ARG A 156 -12.46 -30.52 24.95
C ARG A 156 -12.79 -30.22 23.50
N ALA A 157 -13.74 -29.29 23.29
CA ALA A 157 -14.06 -28.78 21.96
C ALA A 157 -12.75 -28.52 21.22
N ARG A 158 -12.59 -29.10 20.02
CA ARG A 158 -11.45 -28.79 19.15
C ARG A 158 -11.45 -27.26 19.01
N ARG A 159 -10.39 -26.60 19.48
CA ARG A 159 -10.21 -25.16 19.26
C ARG A 159 -10.33 -24.90 17.76
N ALA A 160 -10.95 -23.76 17.41
CA ALA A 160 -10.93 -23.23 16.06
C ALA A 160 -9.53 -23.39 15.46
N SER A 161 -9.44 -24.16 14.39
CA SER A 161 -8.18 -24.34 13.69
C SER A 161 -7.96 -23.07 12.86
N ARG A 162 -6.92 -22.32 13.20
CA ARG A 162 -6.45 -21.18 12.41
C ARG A 162 -6.14 -21.67 10.99
N VAL A 163 -6.87 -21.15 10.00
CA VAL A 163 -6.53 -21.38 8.59
C VAL A 163 -5.64 -20.23 8.16
N VAL A 164 -4.34 -20.49 8.04
CA VAL A 164 -3.40 -19.50 7.51
C VAL A 164 -3.73 -19.32 6.03
N LYS A 165 -4.28 -18.17 5.68
CA LYS A 165 -4.54 -17.81 4.29
C LYS A 165 -3.27 -17.18 3.71
N GLU A 166 -2.95 -17.53 2.48
CA GLU A 166 -1.79 -16.95 1.79
C GLU A 166 -2.01 -15.45 1.56
N PRO A 167 -0.96 -14.62 1.70
CA PRO A 167 -1.05 -13.20 1.44
C PRO A 167 -1.42 -12.94 -0.03
N THR A 168 -2.26 -11.94 -0.26
CA THR A 168 -2.73 -11.60 -1.61
C THR A 168 -1.77 -10.59 -2.25
N THR A 169 -1.36 -10.83 -3.49
CA THR A 169 -0.51 -9.88 -4.21
C THR A 169 -1.35 -8.77 -4.84
N GLU A 170 -0.92 -7.53 -4.64
CA GLU A 170 -1.61 -6.33 -5.12
C GLU A 170 -0.62 -5.40 -5.85
N LEU A 171 -1.10 -4.70 -6.86
CA LEU A 171 -0.34 -3.76 -7.68
C LEU A 171 -1.13 -2.48 -7.89
N HIS A 172 -0.51 -1.36 -7.58
CA HIS A 172 -0.96 -0.02 -7.91
C HIS A 172 -0.20 0.53 -9.11
N LEU A 173 -0.96 0.97 -10.11
CA LEU A 173 -0.47 1.70 -11.27
C LEU A 173 -1.00 3.12 -11.19
N VAL A 174 -0.12 4.12 -11.05
CA VAL A 174 -0.55 5.52 -11.00
C VAL A 174 -0.24 6.19 -12.33
N ARG A 175 -1.29 6.66 -12.99
CA ARG A 175 -1.20 7.48 -14.20
C ARG A 175 -1.24 8.96 -13.84
N GLN A 176 -0.44 9.78 -14.53
CA GLN A 176 -0.52 11.24 -14.53
C GLN A 176 -1.39 11.76 -15.69
N ASP A 177 -1.98 12.95 -15.51
CA ASP A 177 -2.79 13.69 -16.50
C ASP A 177 -3.93 12.91 -17.18
N PRO A 178 -5.09 12.75 -16.50
CA PRO A 178 -5.34 13.08 -15.09
C PRO A 178 -4.75 12.03 -14.15
N LEU A 179 -4.50 12.48 -12.91
CA LEU A 179 -4.01 11.64 -11.83
C LEU A 179 -5.04 10.57 -11.46
N ILE A 180 -4.73 9.30 -11.74
CA ILE A 180 -5.60 8.16 -11.45
C ILE A 180 -4.75 6.99 -10.96
N ALA A 181 -5.15 6.38 -9.85
CA ALA A 181 -4.61 5.10 -9.39
C ALA A 181 -5.49 3.94 -9.89
N PHE A 182 -4.86 2.90 -10.43
CA PHE A 182 -5.48 1.64 -10.78
C PHE A 182 -4.98 0.55 -9.83
N ARG A 183 -5.88 -0.33 -9.40
CA ARG A 183 -5.61 -1.42 -8.46
C ARG A 183 -5.81 -2.75 -9.15
N VAL A 184 -4.75 -3.52 -9.27
CA VAL A 184 -4.77 -4.90 -9.76
C VAL A 184 -4.58 -5.82 -8.56
N VAL A 185 -5.53 -6.72 -8.33
CA VAL A 185 -5.41 -7.76 -7.32
C VAL A 185 -5.17 -9.08 -8.05
N ALA A 186 -4.08 -9.76 -7.71
CA ALA A 186 -3.56 -10.86 -8.53
C ALA A 186 -4.60 -11.98 -8.77
N ASP A 187 -5.38 -12.33 -7.77
CA ASP A 187 -6.40 -13.39 -7.81
C ASP A 187 -7.77 -12.94 -8.36
N GLN A 188 -7.97 -11.63 -8.60
CA GLN A 188 -9.22 -11.06 -9.13
C GLN A 188 -9.11 -10.59 -10.59
N MET A 189 -7.91 -10.65 -11.15
CA MET A 189 -7.62 -10.25 -12.53
C MET A 189 -7.81 -11.43 -13.50
N ASN A 190 -8.40 -11.15 -14.65
CA ASN A 190 -8.44 -12.04 -15.81
C ASN A 190 -7.19 -11.84 -16.67
N TYR A 191 -6.41 -12.90 -16.85
CA TYR A 191 -5.15 -12.91 -17.61
C TYR A 191 -5.30 -13.40 -19.05
N SER A 192 -6.51 -13.50 -19.59
CA SER A 192 -6.75 -14.03 -20.95
C SER A 192 -5.97 -13.32 -22.06
N ASP A 193 -5.60 -12.04 -21.86
CA ASP A 193 -4.77 -11.28 -22.79
C ASP A 193 -3.29 -11.74 -22.83
N LEU A 194 -2.85 -12.67 -21.97
CA LEU A 194 -1.53 -13.30 -22.06
C LEU A 194 -1.40 -14.30 -23.23
N GLY A 195 -2.53 -14.74 -23.80
CA GLY A 195 -2.56 -15.66 -24.94
C GLY A 195 -1.83 -16.98 -24.65
N ASP A 196 -0.91 -17.38 -25.52
CA ASP A 196 -0.18 -18.65 -25.42
C ASP A 196 0.71 -18.76 -24.16
N ARG A 197 1.00 -17.64 -23.48
CA ARG A 197 1.79 -17.62 -22.24
C ARG A 197 0.94 -17.84 -20.99
N LEU A 198 -0.38 -17.94 -21.13
CA LEU A 198 -1.31 -18.13 -20.02
C LEU A 198 -0.97 -19.42 -19.25
N LYS A 199 -0.77 -19.27 -17.95
CA LYS A 199 -0.49 -20.33 -16.98
C LYS A 199 -1.76 -20.77 -16.24
N PRO A 200 -1.75 -21.96 -15.60
CA PRO A 200 -2.91 -22.48 -14.88
C PRO A 200 -3.40 -21.63 -13.72
N SER A 201 -2.51 -20.87 -13.07
CA SER A 201 -2.84 -20.13 -11.84
C SER A 201 -2.56 -18.62 -11.93
N ALA A 202 -3.31 -17.83 -11.15
CA ALA A 202 -3.07 -16.40 -11.01
C ALA A 202 -1.67 -16.09 -10.46
N ALA A 203 -1.16 -16.93 -9.55
CA ALA A 203 0.16 -16.78 -8.96
C ALA A 203 1.29 -16.92 -10.00
N GLU A 204 1.12 -17.77 -11.01
CA GLU A 204 2.08 -17.91 -12.12
C GLU A 204 1.88 -16.86 -13.21
N ASN A 205 0.65 -16.38 -13.41
CA ASN A 205 0.34 -15.38 -14.44
C ASN A 205 0.73 -13.95 -14.04
N PHE A 206 0.60 -13.61 -12.75
CA PHE A 206 0.86 -12.26 -12.27
C PHE A 206 2.31 -11.79 -12.54
N PRO A 207 3.38 -12.58 -12.25
CA PRO A 207 4.75 -12.19 -12.58
C PRO A 207 4.98 -12.00 -14.09
N VAL A 208 4.35 -12.82 -14.94
CA VAL A 208 4.44 -12.67 -16.41
C VAL A 208 3.82 -11.34 -16.85
N PHE A 209 2.63 -11.03 -16.34
CA PHE A 209 1.96 -9.76 -16.61
C PHE A 209 2.77 -8.55 -16.11
N LEU A 210 3.33 -8.63 -14.90
CA LEU A 210 4.15 -7.57 -14.35
C LEU A 210 5.45 -7.38 -15.15
N ALA A 211 6.10 -8.47 -15.56
CA ALA A 211 7.28 -8.42 -16.42
C ALA A 211 7.00 -7.70 -17.74
N ASP A 212 5.85 -7.98 -18.36
CA ASP A 212 5.44 -7.31 -19.59
C ASP A 212 5.28 -5.79 -19.40
N ILE A 213 4.63 -5.36 -18.30
CA ILE A 213 4.47 -3.94 -17.99
C ILE A 213 5.85 -3.29 -17.80
N LEU A 214 6.72 -3.90 -16.99
CA LEU A 214 8.04 -3.34 -16.69
C LEU A 214 8.93 -3.27 -17.94
N GLY A 215 8.85 -4.27 -18.81
CA GLY A 215 9.54 -4.28 -20.11
C GLY A 215 9.06 -3.16 -21.04
N ARG A 216 7.77 -2.79 -21.00
CA ARG A 216 7.21 -1.71 -21.82
C ARG A 216 7.46 -0.31 -21.27
N VAL A 217 7.48 -0.15 -19.94
CA VAL A 217 7.64 1.18 -19.33
C VAL A 217 9.01 1.79 -19.61
N GLY A 218 10.04 0.95 -19.83
CA GLY A 218 11.36 1.37 -20.29
C GLY A 218 12.05 2.38 -19.36
N GLY A 219 11.81 2.28 -18.05
CA GLY A 219 12.37 3.18 -17.03
C GLY A 219 11.66 4.53 -16.87
N ARG A 220 10.57 4.80 -17.61
CA ARG A 220 9.84 6.08 -17.53
C ARG A 220 9.05 6.26 -16.23
N ALA A 221 8.50 5.16 -15.69
CA ALA A 221 7.77 5.17 -14.43
C ALA A 221 8.71 4.85 -13.27
N HIS A 222 8.45 5.43 -12.10
CA HIS A 222 9.07 4.96 -10.87
C HIS A 222 8.54 3.57 -10.54
N VAL A 223 9.43 2.60 -10.35
CA VAL A 223 9.09 1.23 -9.98
C VAL A 223 9.67 0.97 -8.60
N THR A 224 8.82 0.55 -7.65
CA THR A 224 9.29 0.24 -6.30
C THR A 224 10.07 -1.07 -6.27
N ASP A 225 10.99 -1.20 -5.32
CA ASP A 225 11.77 -2.44 -5.17
C ASP A 225 10.89 -3.63 -4.80
N SER A 226 9.84 -3.39 -4.02
CA SER A 226 8.81 -4.40 -3.75
C SER A 226 8.09 -4.87 -5.02
N ALA A 227 7.87 -4.00 -6.01
CA ALA A 227 7.31 -4.43 -7.30
C ALA A 227 8.30 -5.33 -8.07
N ARG A 228 9.60 -5.00 -8.03
CA ARG A 228 10.65 -5.82 -8.68
C ARG A 228 10.77 -7.19 -8.02
N ALA A 229 10.72 -7.24 -6.68
CA ALA A 229 10.75 -8.46 -5.88
C ALA A 229 9.56 -9.42 -6.16
N LEU A 230 8.47 -8.94 -6.78
CA LEU A 230 7.35 -9.79 -7.19
C LEU A 230 7.61 -10.57 -8.50
N LEU A 231 8.67 -10.25 -9.26
CA LEU A 231 8.97 -10.91 -10.53
C LEU A 231 9.62 -12.28 -10.36
N ASP A 232 10.48 -12.42 -9.35
CA ASP A 232 11.27 -13.62 -9.15
C ASP A 232 11.23 -14.07 -7.69
N PRO A 233 10.51 -15.17 -7.36
CA PRO A 233 10.50 -15.75 -6.03
C PRO A 233 11.86 -16.30 -5.58
N ALA A 234 12.83 -16.45 -6.49
CA ALA A 234 14.18 -16.91 -6.20
C ALA A 234 15.17 -15.76 -5.93
N ASP A 235 14.76 -14.50 -6.10
CA ASP A 235 15.54 -13.34 -5.64
C ASP A 235 15.47 -13.27 -4.11
N ASP A 236 16.60 -13.03 -3.44
CA ASP A 236 16.69 -12.90 -1.97
C ASP A 236 15.88 -11.70 -1.44
N ARG A 237 15.38 -10.85 -2.33
CA ARG A 237 14.55 -9.68 -2.00
C ARG A 237 13.11 -10.11 -1.78
N GLU A 238 12.65 -10.01 -0.54
CA GLU A 238 11.23 -10.24 -0.24
C GLU A 238 10.37 -9.02 -0.60
N PRO A 239 9.21 -9.21 -1.25
CA PRO A 239 8.26 -8.13 -1.47
C PRO A 239 7.70 -7.63 -0.13
N THR A 240 7.50 -6.33 -0.01
CA THR A 240 6.92 -5.72 1.19
C THR A 240 5.51 -6.28 1.43
N THR A 241 5.21 -6.57 2.70
CA THR A 241 3.87 -7.02 3.11
C THR A 241 3.19 -5.93 3.95
N TYR A 242 2.01 -5.51 3.53
CA TYR A 242 1.17 -4.53 4.22
C TYR A 242 0.04 -5.22 5.00
N PRO A 243 -0.43 -4.65 6.12
CA PRO A 243 -1.52 -5.24 6.89
C PRO A 243 -2.86 -5.22 6.16
N ASN A 244 -3.09 -4.24 5.29
CA ASN A 244 -4.32 -4.11 4.50
C ASN A 244 -4.06 -3.21 3.27
N SER A 245 -5.01 -3.18 2.33
CA SER A 245 -4.91 -2.38 1.10
C SER A 245 -4.86 -0.87 1.35
N GLN A 246 -5.44 -0.37 2.45
CA GLN A 246 -5.36 1.06 2.79
C GLN A 246 -3.92 1.45 3.16
N ALA A 247 -3.24 0.64 3.97
CA ALA A 247 -1.83 0.88 4.31
C ALA A 247 -0.92 0.84 3.07
N MET A 248 -1.20 -0.06 2.12
CA MET A 248 -0.51 -0.07 0.83
C MET A 248 -0.80 1.20 0.01
N LEU A 249 -2.03 1.70 0.01
CA LEU A 249 -2.41 2.93 -0.70
C LEU A 249 -1.77 4.18 -0.09
N ASP A 250 -1.69 4.26 1.24
CA ASP A 250 -0.98 5.32 1.95
C ASP A 250 0.51 5.30 1.58
N ALA A 251 1.12 4.11 1.59
CA ALA A 251 2.51 3.94 1.13
C ALA A 251 2.68 4.26 -0.36
N THR A 252 1.69 3.97 -1.20
CA THR A 252 1.71 4.33 -2.63
C THR A 252 1.73 5.85 -2.82
N THR A 253 0.93 6.56 -2.03
CA THR A 253 0.89 8.03 -2.02
C THR A 253 2.25 8.59 -1.61
N LEU A 254 2.85 8.04 -0.56
CA LEU A 254 4.19 8.44 -0.10
C LEU A 254 5.28 8.16 -1.15
N ARG A 255 5.24 7.00 -1.82
CA ARG A 255 6.19 6.64 -2.88
C ARG A 255 6.05 7.54 -4.11
N LEU A 256 4.84 7.94 -4.45
CA LEU A 256 4.60 8.90 -5.53
C LEU A 256 5.21 10.27 -5.20
N LEU A 257 4.94 10.77 -3.99
CA LEU A 257 5.51 12.03 -3.52
C LEU A 257 7.04 11.98 -3.46
N TRP A 258 7.61 10.86 -3.02
CA TRP A 258 9.06 10.65 -3.03
C TRP A 258 9.66 10.70 -4.44
N ALA A 259 8.98 10.09 -5.43
CA ALA A 259 9.43 10.13 -6.82
C ALA A 259 9.44 11.57 -7.38
N TRP A 260 8.44 12.37 -7.02
CA TRP A 260 8.40 13.80 -7.40
C TRP A 260 9.49 14.59 -6.69
N TYR A 261 9.62 14.45 -5.37
CA TYR A 261 10.66 15.10 -4.57
C TYR A 261 12.06 14.87 -5.14
N ARG A 262 12.39 13.61 -5.46
CA ARG A 262 13.68 13.26 -6.04
C ARG A 262 13.91 13.92 -7.40
N ARG A 263 12.91 13.86 -8.28
CA ARG A 263 12.99 14.46 -9.62
C ARG A 263 13.21 15.97 -9.54
N ASP A 264 12.46 16.66 -8.68
CA ASP A 264 12.53 18.11 -8.52
C ASP A 264 13.94 18.54 -8.02
N ARG A 265 14.56 17.74 -7.14
CA ARG A 265 15.94 17.98 -6.69
C ARG A 265 17.01 17.65 -7.72
N GLU A 266 16.81 16.60 -8.52
CA GLU A 266 17.72 16.26 -9.62
C GLU A 266 17.73 17.37 -10.69
N VAL A 267 16.57 17.96 -11.00
CA VAL A 267 16.47 19.12 -11.91
C VAL A 267 17.08 20.38 -11.28
N GLY A 268 16.72 20.71 -10.03
CA GLY A 268 17.25 21.90 -9.36
C GLY A 268 18.75 21.86 -9.08
N GLY A 269 19.32 20.67 -8.89
CA GLY A 269 20.78 20.47 -8.78
C GLY A 269 21.50 20.58 -10.13
N ALA A 270 20.86 20.19 -11.23
CA ALA A 270 21.42 20.32 -12.58
C ALA A 270 21.41 21.77 -13.09
N GLU A 271 20.49 22.61 -12.62
CA GLU A 271 20.48 24.05 -12.95
C GLU A 271 21.50 24.89 -12.14
N GLN A 272 22.07 24.31 -11.07
CA GLN A 272 23.05 24.98 -10.20
C GLN A 272 24.51 24.55 -10.46
N ALA A 273 24.75 23.62 -11.40
CA ALA A 273 26.07 23.12 -11.79
C ALA A 273 26.51 23.68 -13.15
#